data_AF-A0A537J6U1-F1
#
_entry.id   AF-A0A537J6U1-F1
#
_cell.length_a   1.000
_cell.length_b   1.000
_cell.length_c   1.000
_cell.angle_alpha   90.00
_cell.angle_beta   90.00
_cell.angle_gamma   90.00
#
_symmetry.space_group_name_H-M   'P 1'
#
loop_
_entity.id
_entity.type
_entity.pdbx_description
1 polymer ?
#
loop_
_entity_poly.entity_id
_entity_poly.type
_entity_poly.pdbx_seq_one_letter_code
_entity_poly.pdbx_strand_id
1 'polypeptide(L)'
;MNTKAAIQICSIAILCSFFLPLFHWHGFEMSGLNYMLSDHIPSYKYILLSIPFSALFLFWGAMDSKYLFSRKILSWMPLAGLIFISIARIIGGSSKNSFSENENSFYTIDLGFWLLLFFSSLLVLVKNEKKDYSKILMNRLDAVQVSDTTEA
;
A
#
# COMPACT_ATOMS: atom_id res chain seq x y z
N MET A 1 -14.27 7.13 11.78
CA MET A 1 -12.86 6.79 12.09
C MET A 1 -11.97 7.92 11.58
N ASN A 2 -11.01 8.41 12.38
CA ASN A 2 -10.10 9.48 11.96
C ASN A 2 -9.19 8.97 10.83
N THR A 3 -9.15 9.65 9.69
CA THR A 3 -8.34 9.26 8.52
C THR A 3 -6.86 9.08 8.88
N LYS A 4 -6.31 9.89 9.79
CA LYS A 4 -4.93 9.75 10.24
C LYS A 4 -4.69 8.45 10.99
N ALA A 5 -5.60 8.11 11.91
CA ALA A 5 -5.55 6.86 12.66
C ALA A 5 -5.68 5.64 11.72
N ALA A 6 -6.56 5.73 10.72
CA ALA A 6 -6.72 4.68 9.70
C ALA A 6 -5.41 4.42 8.93
N ILE A 7 -4.73 5.49 8.50
CA ILE A 7 -3.43 5.39 7.81
C ILE A 7 -2.39 4.77 8.73
N GLN A 8 -2.29 5.22 9.99
CA GLN A 8 -1.32 4.68 10.95
C GLN A 8 -1.52 3.18 11.18
N ILE A 9 -2.76 2.75 11.41
CA ILE A 9 -3.11 1.33 11.60
C ILE A 9 -2.75 0.53 10.35
N CYS A 10 -3.12 1.01 9.15
CA CYS A 10 -2.79 0.32 7.90
C CYS A 10 -1.27 0.26 7.67
N SER A 11 -0.53 1.34 7.93
CA SER A 11 0.92 1.40 7.81
C SER A 11 1.62 0.40 8.73
N ILE A 12 1.22 0.34 10.01
CA ILE A 12 1.76 -0.64 10.94
C ILE A 12 1.40 -2.06 10.49
N ALA A 13 0.15 -2.29 10.08
CA ALA A 13 -0.30 -3.59 9.64
C ALA A 13 0.45 -4.09 8.39
N ILE A 14 0.71 -3.21 7.42
CA ILE A 14 1.55 -3.52 6.24
C ILE A 14 2.97 -3.86 6.68
N LEU A 15 3.55 -3.07 7.58
CA LEU A 15 4.91 -3.30 8.06
C LEU A 15 5.01 -4.65 8.77
N CYS A 16 4.12 -4.93 9.72
CA CYS A 16 4.05 -6.23 10.39
C CYS A 16 3.85 -7.37 9.39
N SER A 17 2.92 -7.25 8.45
CA SER A 17 2.62 -8.29 7.45
C SER A 17 3.82 -8.59 6.53
N PHE A 18 4.66 -7.60 6.24
CA PHE A 18 5.88 -7.77 5.44
C PHE A 18 6.92 -8.65 6.15
N PHE A 19 7.07 -8.43 7.47
CA PHE A 19 8.05 -9.13 8.32
C PHE A 19 7.49 -10.38 8.99
N LEU A 20 6.22 -10.72 8.78
CA LEU A 20 5.58 -11.88 9.39
C LEU A 20 5.88 -13.14 8.57
N PRO A 21 6.69 -14.09 9.07
CA PRO A 21 6.63 -15.48 8.65
C PRO A 21 5.52 -16.16 9.46
N LEU A 22 4.27 -16.08 9.01
CA LEU A 22 3.18 -16.68 9.79
C LEU A 22 3.12 -18.18 9.53
N PHE A 23 3.84 -18.90 10.39
CA PHE A 23 3.82 -20.34 10.55
C PHE A 23 4.34 -21.10 9.33
N HIS A 24 5.45 -21.83 9.53
CA HIS A 24 5.84 -22.95 8.67
C HIS A 24 4.78 -24.06 8.77
N TRP A 25 3.56 -23.81 8.31
CA TRP A 25 2.56 -24.82 8.11
C TRP A 25 2.83 -25.41 6.72
N HIS A 26 3.67 -26.44 6.69
CA HIS A 26 3.94 -27.35 5.56
C HIS A 26 3.59 -26.77 4.17
N GLY A 27 4.52 -26.04 3.54
CA GLY A 27 4.45 -25.71 2.11
C GLY A 27 4.42 -24.22 1.75
N PHE A 28 4.19 -23.31 2.71
CA PHE A 28 4.12 -21.87 2.44
C PHE A 28 5.39 -21.15 2.93
N GLU A 29 6.39 -20.96 2.06
CA GLU A 29 7.73 -20.47 2.46
C GLU A 29 7.99 -18.96 2.25
N MET A 30 7.09 -18.21 1.63
CA MET A 30 7.43 -16.87 1.12
C MET A 30 6.72 -15.70 1.84
N SER A 31 7.31 -15.25 2.96
CA SER A 31 7.09 -13.89 3.47
C SER A 31 7.79 -12.84 2.57
N GLY A 32 7.38 -11.56 2.66
CA GLY A 32 8.01 -10.48 1.88
C GLY A 32 9.51 -10.33 2.15
N LEU A 33 9.93 -10.55 3.40
CA LEU A 33 11.32 -10.59 3.80
C LEU A 33 12.06 -11.81 3.22
N ASN A 34 11.48 -13.01 3.32
CA ASN A 34 12.09 -14.24 2.79
C ASN A 34 12.28 -14.16 1.28
N TYR A 35 11.31 -13.57 0.57
CA TYR A 35 11.42 -13.33 -0.88
C TYR A 35 12.59 -12.39 -1.20
N MET A 36 12.78 -11.31 -0.43
CA MET A 36 13.89 -10.37 -0.64
C MET A 36 15.25 -11.02 -0.38
N LEU A 37 15.34 -11.86 0.66
CA LEU A 37 16.58 -12.54 1.06
C LEU A 37 16.90 -13.79 0.22
N SER A 38 15.97 -14.25 -0.63
CA SER A 38 16.20 -15.44 -1.45
C SER A 38 17.25 -15.18 -2.54
N ASP A 39 18.32 -15.98 -2.55
CA ASP A 39 19.42 -15.87 -3.51
C ASP A 39 19.03 -16.28 -4.94
N HIS A 40 17.95 -17.06 -5.08
CA HIS A 40 17.46 -17.54 -6.37
C HIS A 40 16.64 -16.52 -7.15
N ILE A 41 16.29 -15.39 -6.52
CA ILE A 41 15.44 -14.36 -7.12
C ILE A 41 16.31 -13.23 -7.69
N PRO A 42 16.05 -12.77 -8.93
CA PRO A 42 16.82 -11.69 -9.56
C PRO A 42 16.72 -10.35 -8.82
N SER A 43 17.60 -9.40 -9.17
CA SER A 43 17.75 -8.09 -8.51
C SER A 43 16.48 -7.24 -8.43
N TYR A 44 15.46 -7.51 -9.24
CA TYR A 44 14.16 -6.83 -9.14
C TYR A 44 13.45 -7.09 -7.81
N LYS A 45 13.87 -8.09 -7.01
CA LYS A 45 13.35 -8.35 -5.66
C LYS A 45 13.51 -7.16 -4.71
N TYR A 46 14.50 -6.28 -4.91
CA TYR A 46 14.69 -5.11 -4.05
C TYR A 46 13.57 -4.08 -4.17
N ILE A 47 12.69 -4.17 -5.18
CA ILE A 47 11.47 -3.36 -5.26
C ILE A 47 10.54 -3.66 -4.06
N LEU A 48 10.62 -4.85 -3.43
CA LEU A 48 9.90 -5.16 -2.19
C LEU A 48 10.22 -4.20 -1.05
N LEU A 49 11.42 -3.63 -0.99
CA LEU A 49 11.78 -2.66 0.05
C LEU A 49 10.93 -1.40 0.00
N SER A 50 10.38 -1.06 -1.17
CA SER A 50 9.47 0.07 -1.31
C SER A 50 8.23 -0.05 -0.41
N ILE A 51 7.84 -1.28 -0.05
CA ILE A 51 6.68 -1.59 0.79
C ILE A 51 6.92 -1.13 2.25
N PRO A 52 7.92 -1.64 3.00
CA PRO A 52 8.19 -1.17 4.35
C PRO A 52 8.59 0.32 4.38
N PHE A 53 9.33 0.82 3.37
CA PHE A 53 9.68 2.24 3.32
C PHE A 53 8.45 3.15 3.19
N SER A 54 7.53 2.83 2.26
CA SER A 54 6.30 3.62 2.10
C SER A 54 5.40 3.55 3.32
N ALA A 55 5.31 2.38 3.97
CA ALA A 55 4.59 2.21 5.23
C ALA A 55 5.16 3.10 6.35
N LEU A 56 6.48 3.15 6.52
CA LEU A 56 7.16 4.03 7.49
C LEU A 56 6.90 5.51 7.21
N PHE A 57 7.05 5.95 5.97
CA PHE A 57 6.82 7.35 5.61
C PHE A 57 5.36 7.79 5.79
N LEU A 58 4.40 6.89 5.52
CA LEU A 58 2.99 7.15 5.79
C LEU A 58 2.67 7.21 7.28
N PHE A 59 3.26 6.31 8.08
CA PHE A 59 3.10 6.31 9.52
C PHE A 59 3.60 7.64 10.12
N TRP A 60 4.82 8.03 9.77
CA TRP A 60 5.42 9.29 10.22
C TRP A 60 4.62 10.50 9.74
N GLY A 61 4.24 10.52 8.46
CA GLY A 61 3.46 11.62 7.88
C GLY A 61 2.07 11.76 8.48
N ALA A 62 1.46 10.66 8.94
CA ALA A 62 0.20 10.68 9.67
C ALA A 62 0.34 11.16 11.12
N MET A 63 1.50 10.94 11.77
CA MET A 63 1.81 11.47 13.11
C MET A 63 2.02 12.99 13.08
N ASP A 64 2.93 13.49 12.25
CA ASP A 64 3.31 14.92 12.22
C ASP A 64 2.42 15.75 11.27
N SER A 65 1.45 15.11 10.60
CA SER A 65 0.59 15.73 9.57
C SER A 65 1.35 16.34 8.37
N LYS A 66 2.65 16.07 8.25
CA LYS A 66 3.54 16.49 7.17
C LYS A 66 4.09 15.26 6.48
N TYR A 67 3.76 15.10 5.20
CA TYR A 67 4.27 13.98 4.41
C TYR A 67 5.48 14.44 3.60
N LEU A 68 6.57 13.66 3.64
CA LEU A 68 7.77 13.93 2.83
C LEU A 68 7.52 13.78 1.33
N PHE A 69 6.59 12.89 0.96
CA PHE A 69 6.13 12.67 -0.41
C PHE A 69 4.61 12.77 -0.50
N SER A 70 4.07 12.85 -1.72
CA SER A 70 2.62 12.81 -1.92
C SER A 70 2.02 11.56 -1.26
N ARG A 71 1.08 11.76 -0.33
CA ARG A 71 0.35 10.67 0.35
C ARG A 71 -0.21 9.67 -0.66
N LYS A 72 -0.71 10.14 -1.80
CA LYS A 72 -1.23 9.25 -2.85
C LYS A 72 -0.15 8.31 -3.38
N ILE A 73 1.04 8.82 -3.68
CA ILE A 73 2.14 8.00 -4.19
C ILE A 73 2.53 6.95 -3.15
N LEU A 74 2.73 7.40 -1.90
CA LEU A 74 3.10 6.49 -0.81
C LEU A 74 2.03 5.43 -0.53
N SER A 75 0.73 5.75 -0.63
CA SER A 75 -0.34 4.77 -0.44
C SER A 75 -0.42 3.73 -1.55
N TRP A 76 -0.03 4.09 -2.77
CA TRP A 76 -0.02 3.17 -3.91
C TRP A 76 1.27 2.33 -3.99
N MET A 77 2.39 2.78 -3.42
CA MET A 77 3.67 2.07 -3.47
C MET A 77 3.61 0.62 -2.98
N PRO A 78 2.99 0.30 -1.82
CA PRO A 78 2.85 -1.09 -1.37
C PRO A 78 2.17 -1.97 -2.41
N LEU A 79 1.06 -1.48 -2.98
CA LEU A 79 0.26 -2.20 -3.96
C LEU A 79 1.00 -2.34 -5.30
N ALA A 80 1.66 -1.28 -5.77
CA ALA A 80 2.46 -1.30 -6.99
C ALA A 80 3.63 -2.28 -6.88
N GLY A 81 4.32 -2.32 -5.73
CA GLY A 81 5.36 -3.29 -5.45
C GLY A 81 4.85 -4.73 -5.56
N LEU A 82 3.71 -5.03 -4.92
CA LEU A 82 3.07 -6.34 -5.00
C LEU A 82 2.70 -6.77 -6.42
N ILE A 83 2.07 -5.87 -7.18
CA ILE A 83 1.67 -6.12 -8.57
C ILE A 83 2.90 -6.38 -9.42
N PHE A 84 3.94 -5.56 -9.27
CA PHE A 84 5.18 -5.72 -10.02
C PHE A 84 5.82 -7.09 -9.80
N ILE A 85 5.92 -7.55 -8.55
CA ILE A 85 6.50 -8.86 -8.23
C ILE A 85 5.63 -9.99 -8.78
N SER A 86 4.32 -9.86 -8.69
CA SER A 86 3.38 -10.84 -9.24
C SER A 86 3.57 -10.98 -10.74
N ILE A 87 3.68 -9.87 -11.47
CA ILE A 87 3.95 -9.85 -12.91
C ILE A 87 5.34 -10.43 -13.22
N ALA A 88 6.38 -10.01 -12.47
CA ALA A 88 7.74 -10.49 -12.66
C ALA A 88 7.85 -12.01 -12.43
N ARG A 89 7.10 -12.55 -11.45
CA ARG A 89 6.99 -13.99 -11.21
C ARG A 89 6.30 -14.71 -12.36
N ILE A 90 5.23 -14.16 -12.92
CA ILE A 90 4.51 -14.75 -14.06
C ILE A 90 5.39 -14.77 -15.32
N ILE A 91 6.07 -13.66 -15.62
CA ILE A 91 6.95 -13.55 -16.79
C ILE A 91 8.21 -14.42 -16.61
N GLY A 92 8.84 -14.39 -15.43
CA GLY A 92 10.06 -15.12 -15.13
C GLY A 92 9.87 -16.64 -14.98
N GLY A 93 8.71 -17.06 -14.46
CA GLY A 93 8.33 -18.47 -14.30
C GLY A 93 8.15 -19.22 -15.62
N SER A 94 8.06 -18.50 -16.75
CA SER A 94 7.95 -19.14 -18.07
C SER A 94 9.30 -19.61 -18.65
N SER A 95 10.44 -19.31 -18.01
CA SER A 95 11.76 -19.50 -18.65
C SER A 95 12.71 -20.53 -18.05
N LYS A 96 12.43 -21.20 -16.92
CA LYS A 96 13.23 -22.37 -16.50
C LYS A 96 12.58 -23.17 -15.37
N ASN A 97 12.40 -24.46 -15.64
CA ASN A 97 12.16 -25.55 -14.72
C ASN A 97 12.86 -25.35 -13.36
N SER A 98 12.09 -25.44 -12.26
CA SER A 98 12.49 -25.86 -10.91
C SER A 98 11.90 -24.99 -9.78
N PHE A 99 10.57 -24.97 -9.64
CA PHE A 99 9.94 -24.86 -8.31
C PHE A 99 8.56 -25.51 -8.42
N SER A 100 8.54 -26.79 -8.10
CA SER A 100 7.39 -27.70 -8.06
C SER A 100 6.59 -27.83 -9.35
N GLU A 101 6.72 -28.99 -9.99
CA GLU A 101 5.65 -29.54 -10.80
C GLU A 101 4.34 -29.49 -9.98
N ASN A 102 3.27 -29.03 -10.62
CA ASN A 102 1.88 -29.39 -10.30
C ASN A 102 1.12 -28.79 -9.11
N GLU A 103 1.44 -27.60 -8.58
CA GLU A 103 0.49 -26.93 -7.66
C GLU A 103 0.28 -25.46 -8.00
N ASN A 104 -1.00 -25.07 -8.11
CA ASN A 104 -1.48 -23.73 -8.45
C ASN A 104 -0.59 -22.64 -7.85
N SER A 105 -0.13 -21.69 -8.65
CA SER A 105 0.75 -20.58 -8.23
C SER A 105 0.20 -19.74 -7.07
N PHE A 106 -1.11 -19.85 -6.80
CA PHE A 106 -1.82 -19.22 -5.68
C PHE A 106 -1.71 -19.99 -4.35
N TYR A 107 -1.47 -21.30 -4.38
CA TYR A 107 -1.30 -22.15 -3.19
C TYR A 107 0.10 -22.10 -2.59
N THR A 108 1.03 -21.33 -3.17
CA THR A 108 2.36 -21.06 -2.58
C THR A 108 2.48 -19.66 -1.98
N ILE A 109 1.38 -18.91 -1.95
CA ILE A 109 1.33 -17.54 -1.44
C ILE A 109 1.03 -17.59 0.06
N ASP A 110 2.01 -17.21 0.87
CA ASP A 110 1.91 -17.14 2.33
C ASP A 110 0.82 -16.14 2.77
N LEU A 111 0.21 -16.41 3.92
CA LEU A 111 -0.78 -15.57 4.58
C LEU A 111 -0.26 -14.13 4.77
N GLY A 112 1.04 -13.96 5.04
CA GLY A 112 1.68 -12.64 5.12
C GLY A 112 1.50 -11.80 3.85
N PHE A 113 1.59 -12.42 2.67
CA PHE A 113 1.39 -11.73 1.39
C PHE A 113 -0.08 -11.35 1.17
N TRP A 114 -1.02 -12.23 1.57
CA TRP A 114 -2.45 -11.93 1.52
C TRP A 114 -2.83 -10.77 2.44
N LEU A 115 -2.30 -10.74 3.66
CA LEU A 115 -2.47 -9.61 4.58
C LEU A 115 -1.87 -8.34 3.99
N LEU A 116 -0.69 -8.42 3.39
CA LEU A 116 -0.05 -7.28 2.76
C LEU A 116 -0.92 -6.71 1.62
N LEU A 117 -1.50 -7.58 0.79
CA LEU A 117 -2.42 -7.19 -0.29
C LEU A 117 -3.70 -6.56 0.27
N PHE A 118 -4.30 -7.17 1.29
CA PHE A 118 -5.49 -6.67 1.95
C PHE A 118 -5.28 -5.26 2.53
N PHE A 119 -4.24 -5.07 3.35
CA PHE A 119 -3.96 -3.78 3.96
C PHE A 119 -3.48 -2.73 2.95
N SER A 120 -2.75 -3.13 1.90
CA SER A 120 -2.37 -2.21 0.81
C SER A 120 -3.59 -1.71 0.04
N SER A 121 -4.53 -2.60 -0.27
CA SER A 121 -5.80 -2.21 -0.91
C SER A 121 -6.62 -1.30 -0.01
N LEU A 122 -6.75 -1.66 1.27
CA LEU A 122 -7.46 -0.84 2.25
C LEU A 122 -6.85 0.56 2.38
N LEU A 123 -5.52 0.66 2.42
CA LEU A 123 -4.79 1.92 2.49
C LEU A 123 -5.07 2.85 1.29
N VAL A 124 -5.17 2.30 0.07
CA VAL A 124 -5.54 3.07 -1.13
C VAL A 124 -6.99 3.58 -1.04
N LEU A 125 -7.88 2.79 -0.44
CA LEU A 125 -9.29 3.15 -0.24
C LEU A 125 -9.51 4.14 0.91
N VAL A 126 -8.53 4.32 1.82
CA VAL A 126 -8.61 5.36 2.87
C VAL A 126 -8.65 6.73 2.20
N LYS A 127 -9.87 7.24 2.04
CA LYS A 127 -10.19 8.48 1.33
C LYS A 127 -9.31 9.62 1.81
N ASN A 128 -8.68 10.30 0.85
CA ASN A 128 -8.13 11.62 1.07
C ASN A 128 -9.34 12.55 1.17
N GLU A 129 -9.71 12.98 2.37
CA GLU A 129 -10.56 14.16 2.50
C GLU A 129 -9.75 15.35 1.97
N LYS A 130 -9.84 15.60 0.66
CA LYS A 130 -9.60 16.95 0.16
C LYS A 130 -10.69 17.79 0.81
N LYS A 131 -10.32 18.66 1.74
CA LYS A 131 -11.13 19.85 2.01
C LYS A 131 -11.29 20.53 0.68
N ASP A 132 -12.51 20.45 0.14
CA ASP A 132 -12.83 20.99 -1.17
C ASP A 132 -12.95 22.50 -1.00
N TYR A 133 -11.81 23.19 -1.03
CA TYR A 133 -11.75 24.64 -0.85
C TYR A 133 -12.52 25.39 -1.95
N SER A 134 -12.78 24.73 -3.10
CA SER A 134 -13.66 25.24 -4.17
C SER A 134 -15.10 25.46 -3.67
N LYS A 135 -15.67 24.52 -2.92
CA LYS A 135 -17.02 24.66 -2.33
C LYS A 135 -17.10 25.76 -1.27
N ILE A 136 -16.02 25.94 -0.50
CA ILE A 136 -15.95 26.99 0.52
C ILE A 136 -15.85 28.37 -0.14
N LEU A 137 -15.12 28.49 -1.25
CA LEU A 137 -14.98 29.74 -2.00
C LEU A 137 -16.28 30.13 -2.72
N MET A 138 -16.96 29.18 -3.37
CA MET A 138 -18.28 29.41 -3.99
C MET A 138 -19.32 29.86 -2.95
N ASN A 139 -19.44 29.14 -1.82
CA ASN A 139 -20.37 29.55 -0.76
C ASN A 139 -20.07 30.94 -0.17
N ARG A 140 -18.80 31.39 -0.16
CA ARG A 140 -18.46 32.74 0.29
C ARG A 140 -18.76 33.81 -0.77
N LEU A 141 -18.58 33.51 -2.04
CA LEU A 141 -18.94 34.42 -3.14
C LEU A 141 -20.46 34.61 -3.22
N ASP A 142 -21.22 33.52 -3.09
CA ASP A 142 -22.69 33.57 -3.08
C ASP A 142 -23.22 34.35 -1.88
N ALA A 143 -22.60 34.20 -0.70
CA ALA A 143 -22.97 34.95 0.50
C ALA A 143 -22.68 36.46 0.40
N VAL A 144 -21.66 36.87 -0.36
CA VAL A 144 -21.33 38.28 -0.58
C VAL A 144 -22.30 38.92 -1.59
N GLN A 145 -22.73 38.20 -2.63
CA GLN A 145 -23.71 38.75 -3.59
C GLN A 145 -25.12 38.94 -2.99
N VAL A 146 -25.48 38.17 -1.97
CA VAL A 146 -26.79 38.28 -1.31
C VAL A 146 -26.85 39.46 -0.33
N SER A 147 -25.73 39.91 0.25
CA SER A 147 -25.73 41.09 1.12
C SER A 147 -25.90 42.40 0.35
N ASP A 148 -25.36 42.49 -0.86
CA ASP A 148 -25.41 43.73 -1.65
C ASP A 148 -26.79 44.01 -2.28
N THR A 149 -27.69 43.04 -2.27
CA THR A 149 -29.05 43.16 -2.87
C THR A 149 -30.15 43.41 -1.85
N THR A 150 -29.85 43.43 -0.55
CA THR A 150 -30.83 43.64 0.53
C THR A 150 -30.80 45.04 1.15
N GLU A 151 -29.90 45.92 0.71
CA GLU A 151 -29.80 47.33 1.16
C GLU A 151 -30.31 48.37 0.13
N ALA A 152 -31.05 47.97 -0.91
CA ALA A 152 -31.63 48.87 -1.91
C ALA A 152 -33.13 49.13 -1.70
#